data_AF-A0A3N6S206-F1
#
_entry.id   AF-A0A3N6S206-F1
#
_cell.length_a   1.000
_cell.length_b   1.000
_cell.length_c   1.000
_cell.angle_alpha   90.00
_cell.angle_beta   90.00
_cell.angle_gamma   90.00
#
_symmetry.space_group_name_H-M   'P 1'
#
loop_
_entity.id
_entity.type
_entity.pdbx_description
1 polymer ?
#
loop_
_entity_poly.entity_id
_entity_poly.type
_entity_poly.pdbx_seq_one_letter_code
_entity_poly.pdbx_strand_id
1 'polypeptide(L)'
;MRIRIPVIPQVNDTEQEAHNIMALIASMVRDKPCFRGIDLLPYHHFGKRKYDLSGKPCRFDEMHPNHGKPLVERVARIAGQYGLPTNTLSHCIG
;
A
#
# COMPACT_ATOMS: atom_id res chain seq x y z
N MET A 1 -10.34 14.38 0.98
CA MET A 1 -10.31 12.91 1.04
C MET A 1 -8.92 12.43 0.62
N ARG A 2 -8.34 11.51 1.37
CA ARG A 2 -7.09 10.82 1.01
C ARG A 2 -7.38 9.33 0.86
N ILE A 3 -6.73 8.68 -0.09
CA ILE A 3 -6.84 7.22 -0.26
C ILE A 3 -5.68 6.58 0.50
N ARG A 4 -5.96 5.59 1.36
CA ARG A 4 -4.93 4.88 2.13
C ARG A 4 -4.61 3.56 1.45
N ILE A 5 -3.33 3.33 1.14
CA ILE A 5 -2.86 2.11 0.48
C ILE A 5 -1.81 1.45 1.37
N PRO A 6 -2.12 0.30 1.99
CA PRO A 6 -1.09 -0.58 2.53
C PRO A 6 -0.18 -1.03 1.39
N VAL A 7 1.10 -0.72 1.47
CA VAL A 7 2.11 -1.22 0.54
C VAL A 7 2.59 -2.56 1.09
N ILE A 8 2.20 -3.62 0.39
CA ILE A 8 2.40 -5.00 0.79
C ILE A 8 3.40 -5.63 -0.19
N PRO A 9 4.53 -6.15 0.31
CA PRO A 9 5.55 -6.65 -0.57
C PRO A 9 5.10 -7.87 -1.38
N GLN A 10 5.48 -7.89 -2.65
CA GLN A 10 5.09 -8.89 -3.66
C GLN A 10 3.59 -8.96 -3.99
N VAL A 11 2.78 -8.06 -3.42
CA VAL A 11 1.33 -7.98 -3.69
C VAL A 11 1.02 -6.75 -4.52
N ASN A 12 1.43 -5.56 -4.07
CA ASN A 12 1.13 -4.31 -4.77
C ASN A 12 2.31 -3.34 -4.87
N ASP A 13 3.51 -3.78 -4.52
CA ASP A 13 4.75 -3.00 -4.61
C ASP A 13 5.68 -3.43 -5.76
N THR A 14 5.20 -4.36 -6.60
CA THR A 14 5.82 -4.61 -7.89
C THR A 14 5.58 -3.42 -8.81
N GLU A 15 6.45 -3.21 -9.79
CA GLU A 15 6.31 -2.08 -10.72
C GLU A 15 4.99 -2.16 -11.50
N GLN A 16 4.64 -3.35 -11.99
CA GLN A 16 3.39 -3.57 -12.72
C GLN A 16 2.15 -3.27 -11.85
N GLU A 17 2.08 -3.80 -10.63
CA GLU A 17 0.91 -3.61 -9.77
C GLU A 17 0.78 -2.17 -9.29
N ALA A 18 1.91 -1.50 -9.00
CA ALA A 18 1.90 -0.08 -8.70
C ALA A 18 1.35 0.74 -9.88
N HIS A 19 1.76 0.47 -11.12
CA HIS A 19 1.20 1.12 -12.29
C HIS A 19 -0.31 0.87 -12.44
N ASN A 20 -0.75 -0.39 -12.27
CA ASN A 20 -2.16 -0.77 -12.36
C ASN A 20 -3.03 0.03 -11.37
N ILE A 21 -2.61 0.08 -10.10
CA ILE A 21 -3.35 0.79 -9.04
C ILE A 21 -3.33 2.31 -9.28
N MET A 22 -2.20 2.89 -9.65
CA MET A 22 -2.11 4.34 -9.88
C MET A 22 -2.90 4.78 -11.11
N ALA A 23 -2.91 3.99 -12.18
CA ALA A 23 -3.74 4.24 -13.35
C ALA A 23 -5.24 4.22 -13.00
N LEU A 24 -5.67 3.22 -12.22
CA LEU A 24 -7.06 3.14 -11.74
C LEU A 24 -7.42 4.37 -10.91
N ILE A 25 -6.61 4.71 -9.89
CA ILE A 25 -6.87 5.86 -9.03
C ILE A 25 -6.91 7.16 -9.85
N ALA A 26 -5.95 7.38 -10.74
CA ALA A 26 -5.90 8.56 -11.60
C ALA A 26 -7.17 8.71 -12.46
N SER A 27 -7.72 7.61 -12.96
CA SER A 27 -8.99 7.62 -13.71
C SER A 27 -10.19 7.98 -12.85
N MET A 28 -10.23 7.54 -11.59
CA MET A 28 -11.34 7.76 -10.67
C MET A 28 -11.36 9.16 -10.06
N VAL A 29 -10.17 9.75 -9.83
CA VAL A 29 -10.03 11.04 -9.13
C VAL A 29 -9.90 12.22 -10.08
N ARG A 30 -9.85 11.98 -11.40
CA ARG A 30 -9.89 13.02 -12.42
C ARG A 30 -11.08 13.95 -12.16
N ASP A 31 -10.82 15.25 -12.08
CA ASP A 31 -11.80 16.31 -11.84
C ASP A 31 -12.55 16.23 -10.50
N LYS A 32 -12.02 15.50 -9.51
CA LYS A 32 -12.59 15.44 -8.15
C LYS A 32 -11.91 16.45 -7.22
N PRO A 33 -12.52 17.62 -6.92
CA PRO A 33 -11.90 18.66 -6.09
C PRO A 33 -11.70 18.22 -4.63
N CYS A 34 -12.40 17.18 -4.19
CA CYS A 34 -12.27 16.64 -2.84
C CYS A 34 -11.05 15.72 -2.67
N PHE A 35 -10.39 15.29 -3.75
CA PHE A 35 -9.19 14.45 -3.68
C PHE A 35 -7.98 15.26 -3.21
N ARG A 36 -7.26 14.73 -2.22
CA ARG A 36 -6.11 15.41 -1.58
C ARG A 36 -4.81 14.60 -1.67
N GLY A 37 -4.83 13.42 -2.28
CA GLY A 37 -3.66 12.55 -2.42
C GLY A 37 -3.82 11.17 -1.80
N ILE A 38 -2.69 10.46 -1.72
CA ILE A 38 -2.59 9.08 -1.27
C ILE A 38 -1.68 9.00 -0.03
N ASP A 39 -2.11 8.27 0.97
CA ASP A 39 -1.27 7.86 2.09
C ASP A 39 -0.79 6.43 1.87
N LEU A 40 0.52 6.27 1.66
CA LEU A 40 1.18 4.99 1.55
C LEU A 40 1.58 4.51 2.93
N LEU A 41 1.17 3.28 3.27
CA LEU A 41 1.38 2.68 4.59
C LEU A 41 2.24 1.43 4.42
N PRO A 42 3.52 1.44 4.81
CA PRO A 42 4.33 0.24 4.78
C PRO A 42 3.65 -0.89 5.58
N TYR A 43 3.56 -2.08 5.01
CA TYR A 43 3.06 -3.25 5.71
C TYR A 43 3.98 -3.66 6.88
N HIS A 44 3.35 -4.08 8.00
CA HIS A 44 4.02 -4.56 9.20
C HIS A 44 3.27 -5.77 9.78
N HIS A 45 3.98 -6.75 10.35
CA HIS A 45 3.39 -7.99 10.93
C HIS A 45 2.71 -7.78 12.30
N PHE A 46 2.41 -6.55 12.71
CA PHE A 46 1.85 -6.24 14.03
C PHE A 46 0.56 -7.02 14.34
N GLY A 47 -0.23 -7.33 13.32
CA GLY A 47 -1.48 -8.09 13.44
C GLY A 47 -1.32 -9.59 13.67
N LYS A 48 -0.14 -10.20 13.44
CA LYS A 48 0.05 -11.67 13.44
C LYS A 48 -0.39 -12.32 14.75
N ARG A 49 -0.09 -11.68 15.89
CA ARG A 49 -0.49 -12.19 17.21
C ARG A 49 -2.01 -12.31 17.39
N LYS A 50 -2.82 -11.48 16.72
CA LYS A 50 -4.29 -11.58 16.78
C LYS A 50 -4.79 -12.84 16.07
N TYR A 51 -4.13 -13.23 14.98
CA TYR A 51 -4.42 -14.46 14.25
C TYR A 51 -4.13 -15.68 15.11
N ASP A 52 -2.95 -15.70 15.75
CA ASP A 52 -2.53 -16.76 16.69
C ASP A 52 -3.53 -16.94 17.83
N LEU A 53 -3.97 -15.84 18.46
CA LEU A 53 -4.97 -15.86 19.55
C LEU A 53 -6.35 -16.38 19.10
N SER A 54 -6.68 -16.23 17.82
CA SER A 54 -7.97 -16.69 17.27
C SER A 54 -7.92 -18.12 16.70
N GLY A 55 -6.76 -18.78 16.76
CA GLY A 55 -6.54 -20.10 16.15
C GLY A 55 -6.62 -20.10 14.61
N LYS A 56 -6.49 -18.93 13.96
CA LYS A 56 -6.57 -18.78 12.51
C LYS A 56 -5.17 -18.50 11.96
N PRO A 57 -4.62 -19.32 11.04
CA PRO A 57 -3.29 -19.05 10.50
C PRO A 57 -3.28 -17.82 9.58
N CYS A 58 -2.37 -16.89 9.82
CA CYS A 58 -2.04 -15.82 8.88
C CYS A 58 -1.02 -16.34 7.85
N ARG A 59 -1.47 -16.65 6.63
CA ARG A 59 -0.66 -17.34 5.61
C ARG A 59 0.23 -16.40 4.77
N PHE A 60 0.33 -15.12 5.12
CA PHE A 60 1.08 -14.16 4.31
C PHE A 60 2.55 -14.57 4.15
N ASP A 61 3.22 -14.95 5.25
CA ASP A 61 4.61 -15.38 5.24
C ASP A 61 4.81 -16.69 4.44
N GLU A 62 3.83 -17.59 4.47
CA GLU A 62 3.84 -18.86 3.71
C GLU A 62 3.68 -18.62 2.21
N MET A 63 2.82 -17.68 1.82
CA MET A 63 2.53 -17.33 0.42
C MET A 63 3.64 -16.48 -0.20
N HIS A 64 4.35 -15.69 0.61
CA HIS A 64 5.37 -14.75 0.15
C HIS A 64 6.69 -14.91 0.94
N PRO A 65 7.35 -16.08 0.90
CA PRO A 65 8.50 -16.39 1.76
C PRO A 65 9.71 -15.44 1.56
N ASN A 66 9.75 -14.74 0.42
CA ASN A 66 10.83 -13.84 0.04
C ASN A 66 10.39 -12.36 0.00
N HIS A 67 9.30 -12.00 0.68
CA HIS A 67 8.66 -10.68 0.53
C HIS A 67 9.57 -9.49 0.91
N GLY A 68 10.53 -9.67 1.81
CA GLY A 68 11.41 -8.56 2.23
C GLY A 68 10.62 -7.38 2.81
N LYS A 69 11.17 -6.16 2.69
CA LYS A 69 10.50 -4.93 3.13
C LYS A 69 9.62 -4.36 2.02
N PRO A 70 8.50 -3.68 2.34
CA PRO A 70 7.68 -3.00 1.34
C PRO A 70 8.46 -1.94 0.57
N LEU A 71 8.34 -1.92 -0.75
CA LEU A 71 9.02 -0.96 -1.63
C LEU A 71 8.21 0.35 -1.80
N VAL A 72 7.99 1.05 -0.68
CA VAL A 72 7.12 2.24 -0.65
C VAL A 72 7.62 3.38 -1.54
N GLU A 73 8.93 3.60 -1.61
CA GLU A 73 9.52 4.62 -2.47
C GLU A 73 9.25 4.37 -3.96
N ARG A 74 9.23 3.09 -4.38
CA ARG A 74 8.85 2.73 -5.76
C ARG A 74 7.39 3.13 -6.03
N VAL A 75 6.48 2.79 -5.12
CA VAL A 75 5.05 3.12 -5.26
C VAL A 75 4.84 4.64 -5.28
N ALA A 76 5.55 5.38 -4.41
CA ALA A 76 5.52 6.84 -4.38
C ALA A 76 6.02 7.47 -5.69
N ARG A 77 7.15 6.97 -6.22
CA ARG A 77 7.71 7.39 -7.51
C ARG A 77 6.71 7.19 -8.64
N ILE A 78 6.08 6.01 -8.72
CA ILE A 78 5.11 5.69 -9.77
C ILE A 78 3.86 6.57 -9.63
N ALA A 79 3.34 6.76 -8.41
CA ALA A 79 2.22 7.69 -8.18
C ALA A 79 2.52 9.11 -8.70
N GLY A 80 3.76 9.58 -8.51
CA GLY A 80 4.21 10.86 -9.06
C GLY A 80 4.12 10.95 -10.59
N GLN A 81 4.35 9.85 -11.32
CA GLN A 81 4.22 9.80 -12.79
C GLN A 81 2.76 10.00 -13.25
N TYR A 82 1.78 9.67 -12.39
CA TYR A 82 0.36 9.91 -12.63
C TYR A 82 -0.14 11.25 -12.05
N GLY A 83 0.74 12.08 -11.50
CA GLY A 83 0.35 13.34 -10.84
C GLY A 83 -0.39 13.14 -9.52
N LEU A 84 -0.25 11.98 -8.89
CA LEU A 84 -0.92 11.65 -7.63
C LEU A 84 0.02 11.99 -6.44
N PRO A 85 -0.29 13.03 -5.64
CA PRO A 85 0.57 13.39 -4.51
C PRO A 85 0.49 12.31 -3.43
N THR A 86 1.65 11.89 -2.92
CA THR A 86 1.75 10.85 -1.90
C THR A 86 2.33 11.38 -0.59
N ASN A 87 1.97 10.72 0.51
CA ASN A 87 2.63 10.84 1.80
C ASN A 87 2.90 9.43 2.33
N THR A 88 4.07 9.20 2.91
CA THR A 88 4.40 7.92 3.54
C THR A 88 4.17 8.02 5.04
N LEU A 89 3.31 7.16 5.56
CA LEU A 89 2.99 7.11 6.99
C LEU A 89 3.64 5.87 7.62
N SER A 90 4.71 6.08 8.38
CA SER A 90 5.48 5.01 9.03
C SER A 90 4.77 4.38 10.23
N HIS A 91 3.75 5.04 10.78
CA HIS A 91 2.98 4.56 11.91
C HIS A 91 1.50 4.93 11.74
N CYS A 92 0.60 3.97 11.98
CA CYS A 92 -0.75 4.36 12.36
C CYS A 92 -0.64 4.99 13.74
N ILE A 93 -0.94 6.29 13.84
CA ILE A 93 -1.08 7.00 15.11
C ILE A 93 -2.03 6.15 15.97
N GLY A 94 -1.50 5.60 17.07
CA GLY A 94 -2.27 4.98 18.13
C GLY A 94 -2.81 6.04 19.07
#